data_AF-A0A8T4VNQ6-F1
#
_entry.id   AF-A0A8T4VNQ6-F1
#
_cell.length_a   1.000
_cell.length_b   1.000
_cell.length_c   1.000
_cell.angle_alpha   90.00
_cell.angle_beta   90.00
_cell.angle_gamma   90.00
#
_symmetry.space_group_name_H-M   'P 1'
#
loop_
_entity.id
_entity.type
_entity.pdbx_description
1 polymer ?
#
loop_
_entity_poly.entity_id
_entity_poly.type
_entity_poly.pdbx_seq_one_letter_code
_entity_poly.pdbx_strand_id
1 'polypeptide(L)'
;MTANHVTYYDELSYIEERIKKYEQSSLFMTNVKQELYQMNTDGFEEEVLEIRNHLSDLDEQKKVSTLLFDLKNNIENYYIESELLQKEFDNLPLDIIDKDKRNEIQTLLSSPKTITQAKKWIRNIQTYVDKRDRICFPKELTQYSDEYLVGTGGFSRVYKVKNIKEKRIVAVKIPINKDATIGKSFLRELNNWVSLKHKNIVKIFHYNILPVPYIEMEWCNSCLADIKKPVQFNLATYYIHGVAEGLYYAHKNNIAHFDLKPQNILLKNDVPKITDWGLSRLLTKHGTTTLGISLPFAAPEQFSTRYGKKDAKTDIWQLGILYYHLLTNSVPFTGKDFAEYGKNITSTNTKKLIQEDESIEEVSHILVKCLAKRKKNRYKNLKGFLKDIKKIM
;
A
#
# COMPACT_ATOMS: atom_id res chain seq x y z
N MET A 1 -61.25 45.84 14.14
CA MET A 1 -61.57 47.19 14.70
C MET A 1 -61.66 46.98 16.19
N THR A 2 -60.80 47.51 17.05
CA THR A 2 -60.08 48.78 17.08
C THR A 2 -58.74 48.62 17.79
N ALA A 3 -57.78 49.46 17.41
CA ALA A 3 -56.49 49.63 18.06
C ALA A 3 -56.62 50.00 19.55
N ASN A 4 -55.53 49.76 20.30
CA ASN A 4 -54.96 50.72 21.26
C ASN A 4 -53.47 50.33 21.40
N HIS A 5 -52.56 51.04 20.74
CA HIS A 5 -51.94 52.29 21.20
C HIS A 5 -51.27 52.16 22.58
N VAL A 6 -50.12 51.51 22.57
CA VAL A 6 -48.99 51.73 23.50
C VAL A 6 -47.75 51.69 22.60
N THR A 7 -47.53 52.76 21.82
CA THR A 7 -46.54 53.85 22.00
C THR A 7 -45.27 53.64 21.17
N TYR A 8 -45.35 54.02 19.89
CA TYR A 8 -44.24 54.26 18.95
C TYR A 8 -43.14 55.21 19.51
N TYR A 9 -43.45 55.93 20.59
CA TYR A 9 -42.49 56.77 21.33
C TYR A 9 -41.55 55.96 22.26
N ASP A 10 -41.91 54.74 22.66
CA ASP A 10 -41.05 53.90 23.52
C ASP A 10 -39.96 53.16 22.72
N GLU A 11 -40.24 52.80 21.46
CA GLU A 11 -39.28 52.13 20.57
C GLU A 11 -38.22 53.11 20.03
N LEU A 12 -38.60 54.35 19.72
CA LEU A 12 -37.65 55.40 19.32
C LEU A 12 -36.73 55.81 20.48
N SER A 13 -37.25 55.94 21.71
CA SER A 13 -36.40 56.20 22.89
C SER A 13 -35.46 55.03 23.19
N TYR A 14 -35.89 53.79 22.95
CA TYR A 14 -35.07 52.59 23.11
C TYR A 14 -33.96 52.49 22.05
N ILE A 15 -34.26 52.88 20.80
CA ILE A 15 -33.31 52.92 19.70
C ILE A 15 -32.33 54.08 19.87
N GLU A 16 -32.77 55.28 20.26
CA GLU A 16 -31.90 56.43 20.54
C GLU A 16 -30.96 56.19 21.74
N GLU A 17 -31.45 55.53 22.80
CA GLU A 17 -30.63 55.16 23.97
C GLU A 17 -29.59 54.08 23.59
N ARG A 18 -29.92 53.17 22.67
CA ARG A 18 -28.97 52.20 22.10
C ARG A 18 -27.96 52.88 21.17
N ILE A 19 -28.38 53.81 20.30
CA ILE A 19 -27.48 54.59 19.42
C ILE A 19 -26.49 55.42 20.24
N LYS A 20 -26.94 56.10 21.31
CA LYS A 20 -26.04 56.79 22.26
C LYS A 20 -25.06 55.84 22.97
N LYS A 21 -25.47 54.60 23.22
CA LYS A 21 -24.60 53.55 23.77
C LYS A 21 -23.61 53.02 22.73
N TYR A 22 -23.94 53.10 21.44
CA TYR A 22 -23.10 52.69 20.31
C TYR A 22 -22.07 53.77 19.90
N GLU A 23 -22.34 55.06 20.14
CA GLU A 23 -21.40 56.17 19.85
C GLU A 23 -20.17 56.24 20.78
N GLN A 24 -20.16 55.59 21.94
CA GLN A 24 -19.16 55.87 22.98
C GLN A 24 -17.98 54.91 23.15
N SER A 25 -17.88 53.73 22.51
CA SER A 25 -16.67 52.94 22.76
C SER A 25 -16.46 51.74 21.86
N SER A 26 -15.20 51.32 21.77
CA SER A 26 -14.59 50.14 21.14
C SER A 26 -15.28 48.76 21.35
N LEU A 27 -16.43 48.73 22.03
CA LEU A 27 -17.29 47.56 22.24
C LEU A 27 -18.11 47.20 20.98
N PHE A 28 -18.42 48.16 20.10
CA PHE A 28 -19.20 47.95 18.86
C PHE A 28 -18.55 46.91 17.93
N MET A 29 -17.26 47.09 17.60
CA MET A 29 -16.53 46.15 16.75
C MET A 29 -16.37 44.75 17.39
N THR A 30 -16.42 44.68 18.72
CA THR A 30 -16.30 43.41 19.47
C THR A 30 -17.64 42.67 19.49
N ASN A 31 -18.76 43.39 19.66
CA ASN A 31 -20.11 42.83 19.63
C ASN A 31 -20.53 42.45 18.21
N VAL A 32 -20.23 43.27 17.20
CA VAL A 32 -20.43 42.94 15.79
C VAL A 32 -19.63 41.69 15.40
N LYS A 33 -18.37 41.56 15.85
CA LYS A 33 -17.59 40.33 15.64
C LYS A 33 -18.17 39.11 16.35
N GLN A 34 -18.75 39.25 17.54
CA GLN A 34 -19.38 38.15 18.27
C GLN A 34 -20.74 37.75 17.67
N GLU A 35 -21.57 38.72 17.26
CA GLU A 35 -22.92 38.47 16.71
C GLU A 35 -22.84 37.92 15.27
N LEU A 36 -21.95 38.44 14.42
CA LEU A 36 -21.71 37.91 13.08
C LEU A 36 -21.14 36.47 13.09
N TYR A 37 -20.48 36.05 14.18
CA TYR A 37 -20.00 34.66 14.36
C TYR A 37 -21.10 33.70 14.84
N GLN A 38 -22.23 34.21 15.32
CA GLN A 38 -23.30 33.41 15.92
C GLN A 38 -24.49 33.14 15.00
N MET A 39 -24.65 33.89 13.91
CA MET A 39 -25.87 33.88 13.11
C MET A 39 -25.73 33.06 11.82
N ASN A 40 -26.63 32.10 11.67
CA ASN A 40 -26.91 31.42 10.42
C ASN A 40 -27.47 32.48 9.46
N THR A 41 -26.82 32.71 8.32
CA THR A 41 -27.30 33.66 7.30
C THR A 41 -28.67 33.25 6.82
N ASP A 42 -29.67 33.99 7.28
CA ASP A 42 -30.83 34.44 6.51
C ASP A 42 -31.47 35.59 7.31
N GLY A 43 -31.53 36.79 6.73
CA GLY A 43 -32.33 37.92 7.25
C GLY A 43 -31.59 39.18 7.73
N PHE A 44 -30.30 39.12 8.07
CA PHE A 44 -29.58 40.26 8.67
C PHE A 44 -28.78 41.13 7.69
N GLU A 45 -28.75 40.79 6.40
CA GLU A 45 -28.00 41.58 5.40
C GLU A 45 -28.56 43.01 5.27
N GLU A 46 -29.89 43.14 5.33
CA GLU A 46 -30.57 44.43 5.31
C GLU A 46 -30.25 45.26 6.57
N GLU A 47 -30.31 44.66 7.78
CA GLU A 47 -29.99 45.36 9.03
C GLU A 47 -28.52 45.80 9.11
N VAL A 48 -27.56 45.00 8.63
CA VAL A 48 -26.14 45.40 8.64
C VAL A 48 -25.86 46.46 7.56
N LEU A 49 -26.53 46.39 6.40
CA LEU A 49 -26.48 47.45 5.38
C LEU A 49 -27.11 48.75 5.89
N GLU A 50 -28.20 48.66 6.66
CA GLU A 50 -28.88 49.80 7.26
C GLU A 50 -27.98 50.45 8.34
N ILE A 51 -27.35 49.66 9.21
CA ILE A 51 -26.35 50.15 10.18
C ILE A 51 -25.17 50.81 9.45
N ARG A 52 -24.66 50.21 8.36
CA ARG A 52 -23.60 50.82 7.54
C ARG A 52 -24.00 52.20 7.02
N ASN A 53 -25.22 52.33 6.52
CA ASN A 53 -25.70 53.58 5.92
C ASN A 53 -25.90 54.71 6.97
N HIS A 54 -25.99 54.37 8.26
CA HIS A 54 -26.09 55.33 9.37
C HIS A 54 -24.74 55.75 9.96
N LEU A 55 -23.62 55.11 9.58
CA LEU A 55 -22.28 55.53 9.99
C LEU A 55 -21.88 56.81 9.24
N SER A 56 -21.44 57.85 9.94
CA SER A 56 -21.00 59.11 9.31
C SER A 56 -19.57 59.06 8.76
N ASP A 57 -18.75 58.10 9.22
CA ASP A 57 -17.35 57.94 8.79
C ASP A 57 -17.23 56.93 7.63
N LEU A 58 -16.72 57.42 6.49
CA LEU A 58 -16.46 56.62 5.28
C LEU A 58 -15.47 55.47 5.51
N ASP A 59 -14.48 55.63 6.39
CA ASP A 59 -13.52 54.58 6.70
C ASP A 59 -14.14 53.45 7.54
N GLU A 60 -15.12 53.79 8.40
CA GLU A 60 -15.89 52.80 9.16
C GLU A 60 -16.88 52.05 8.27
N GLN A 61 -17.58 52.76 7.36
CA GLN A 61 -18.43 52.13 6.35
C GLN A 61 -17.66 51.11 5.48
N LYS A 62 -16.41 51.44 5.11
CA LYS A 62 -15.53 50.56 4.35
C LYS A 62 -15.13 49.32 5.16
N LYS A 63 -14.79 49.47 6.44
CA LYS A 63 -14.49 48.34 7.35
C LYS A 63 -15.67 47.39 7.50
N VAL A 64 -16.88 47.92 7.68
CA VAL A 64 -18.12 47.10 7.77
C VAL A 64 -18.37 46.36 6.45
N SER A 65 -18.18 47.01 5.31
CA SER A 65 -18.35 46.38 3.99
C SER A 65 -17.34 45.24 3.77
N THR A 66 -16.08 45.40 4.20
CA THR A 66 -15.09 44.31 4.17
C THR A 66 -15.49 43.16 5.08
N LEU A 67 -15.94 43.43 6.30
CA LEU A 67 -16.40 42.39 7.23
C LEU A 67 -17.60 41.60 6.69
N LEU A 68 -18.57 42.29 6.06
CA LEU A 68 -19.71 41.65 5.39
C LEU A 68 -19.27 40.75 4.23
N PHE A 69 -18.35 41.24 3.40
CA PHE A 69 -17.81 40.46 2.28
C PHE A 69 -17.06 39.21 2.77
N ASP A 70 -16.21 39.36 3.79
CA ASP A 70 -15.49 38.24 4.40
C ASP A 70 -16.46 37.23 5.04
N LEU A 71 -17.52 37.70 5.70
CA LEU A 71 -18.55 36.83 6.29
C LEU A 71 -19.29 36.03 5.22
N LYS A 72 -19.73 36.67 4.12
CA LYS A 72 -20.38 35.99 2.99
C LYS A 72 -19.50 34.89 2.41
N ASN A 73 -18.24 35.21 2.13
CA ASN A 73 -17.29 34.22 1.62
C ASN A 73 -17.06 33.07 2.59
N ASN A 74 -16.97 33.35 3.90
CA ASN A 74 -16.80 32.30 4.91
C ASN A 74 -18.01 31.36 4.98
N ILE A 75 -19.21 31.89 4.79
CA ILE A 75 -20.46 31.13 4.82
C ILE A 75 -20.64 30.30 3.55
N GLU A 76 -20.38 30.88 2.37
CA GLU A 76 -20.37 30.11 1.12
C GLU A 76 -19.35 28.96 1.18
N ASN A 77 -18.14 29.23 1.68
CA ASN A 77 -17.12 28.20 1.87
C ASN A 77 -17.57 27.12 2.86
N TYR A 78 -18.29 27.49 3.94
CA TYR A 78 -18.88 26.54 4.87
C TYR A 78 -19.90 25.62 4.19
N TYR A 79 -20.82 26.15 3.39
CA TYR A 79 -21.83 25.33 2.71
C TYR A 79 -21.20 24.34 1.72
N ILE A 80 -20.19 24.78 0.96
CA ILE A 80 -19.41 23.91 0.05
C ILE A 80 -18.69 22.81 0.84
N GLU A 81 -18.01 23.17 1.92
CA GLU A 81 -17.29 22.20 2.76
C GLU A 81 -18.24 21.22 3.45
N SER A 82 -19.39 21.69 3.93
CA SER A 82 -20.41 20.86 4.57
C SER A 82 -21.00 19.84 3.60
N GLU A 83 -21.31 20.24 2.36
CA GLU A 83 -21.85 19.33 1.34
C GLU A 83 -20.83 18.22 0.97
N LEU A 84 -19.55 18.57 0.85
CA LEU A 84 -18.47 17.60 0.61
C LEU A 84 -18.32 16.62 1.77
N LEU A 85 -18.30 17.13 3.01
CA LEU A 85 -18.19 16.31 4.21
C LEU A 85 -19.42 15.41 4.43
N GLN A 86 -20.62 15.88 4.08
CA GLN A 86 -21.83 15.06 4.12
C GLN A 86 -21.71 13.87 3.18
N LYS A 87 -21.22 14.06 1.95
CA LYS A 87 -20.95 12.96 1.01
C LYS A 87 -19.90 11.99 1.55
N GLU A 88 -18.84 12.48 2.18
CA GLU A 88 -17.84 11.61 2.83
C GLU A 88 -18.45 10.80 3.99
N PHE A 89 -19.27 11.44 4.83
CA PHE A 89 -19.93 10.81 5.97
C PHE A 89 -20.95 9.74 5.57
N ASP A 90 -21.75 10.00 4.52
CA ASP A 90 -22.75 9.06 4.00
C ASP A 90 -22.08 7.79 3.45
N ASN A 91 -20.85 7.90 2.93
CA ASN A 91 -20.06 6.79 2.42
C ASN A 91 -19.35 5.96 3.51
N LEU A 92 -19.37 6.39 4.78
CA LEU A 92 -18.73 5.62 5.85
C LEU A 92 -19.49 4.30 6.12
N PRO A 93 -18.79 3.17 6.40
CA PRO A 93 -19.44 1.90 6.68
C PRO A 93 -20.35 1.93 7.92
N LEU A 94 -21.54 1.33 7.81
CA LEU A 94 -22.52 1.25 8.90
C LEU A 94 -22.09 0.35 10.06
N ASP A 95 -21.13 -0.55 9.85
CA ASP A 95 -20.62 -1.47 10.87
C ASP A 95 -19.48 -0.88 11.71
N ILE A 96 -19.12 0.39 11.50
CA ILE A 96 -18.05 1.09 12.23
C ILE A 96 -18.63 2.12 13.20
N ILE A 97 -19.78 2.70 12.86
CA ILE A 97 -20.39 3.81 13.60
C ILE A 97 -21.81 3.40 13.96
N ASP A 98 -22.10 3.32 15.24
CA ASP A 98 -23.46 3.09 15.71
C ASP A 98 -24.40 4.27 15.41
N LYS A 99 -25.70 4.05 15.61
CA LYS A 99 -26.75 5.01 15.27
C LYS A 99 -26.64 6.31 16.09
N ASP A 100 -26.30 6.21 17.37
CA ASP A 100 -26.24 7.35 18.27
C ASP A 100 -25.07 8.27 17.88
N LYS A 101 -23.92 7.67 17.57
CA LYS A 101 -22.74 8.42 17.13
C LYS A 101 -22.96 9.08 15.77
N ARG A 102 -23.68 8.43 14.85
CA ARG A 102 -24.08 9.06 13.57
C ARG A 102 -24.95 10.29 13.79
N ASN A 103 -25.92 10.23 14.70
CA ASN A 103 -26.78 11.38 15.01
C ASN A 103 -25.98 12.55 15.61
N GLU A 104 -25.01 12.26 16.48
CA GLU A 104 -24.09 13.27 17.02
C GLU A 104 -23.32 13.99 15.90
N ILE A 105 -22.78 13.26 14.93
CA ILE A 105 -22.01 13.84 13.82
C ILE A 105 -22.90 14.62 12.87
N GLN A 106 -24.11 14.14 12.59
CA GLN A 106 -25.10 14.88 11.80
C GLN A 106 -25.41 16.24 12.44
N THR A 107 -25.46 16.29 13.78
CA THR A 107 -25.63 17.53 14.53
C THR A 107 -24.42 18.45 14.37
N LEU A 108 -23.19 17.91 14.40
CA LEU A 108 -21.96 18.69 14.18
C LEU A 108 -21.83 19.24 12.75
N LEU A 109 -22.30 18.51 11.74
CA LEU A 109 -22.32 18.92 10.33
C LEU A 109 -23.33 20.04 10.04
N SER A 110 -24.33 20.21 10.91
CA SER A 110 -25.41 21.18 10.74
C SER A 110 -25.05 22.61 11.21
N SER A 111 -23.85 22.83 11.76
CA SER A 111 -23.44 24.14 12.29
C SER A 111 -22.02 24.57 11.85
N PRO A 112 -21.84 25.84 11.43
CA PRO A 112 -20.52 26.40 11.10
C PRO A 112 -19.50 26.32 12.23
N LYS A 113 -19.93 26.46 13.49
CA LYS A 113 -19.03 26.44 14.65
C LYS A 113 -18.41 25.06 14.90
N THR A 114 -19.05 24.01 14.40
CA THR A 114 -18.72 22.60 14.70
C THR A 114 -18.16 21.84 13.51
N ILE A 115 -18.13 22.45 12.31
CA ILE A 115 -17.68 21.79 11.07
C ILE A 115 -16.24 21.28 11.15
N THR A 116 -15.33 22.03 11.78
CA THR A 116 -13.93 21.62 11.97
C THR A 116 -13.83 20.34 12.82
N GLN A 117 -14.70 20.19 13.82
CA GLN A 117 -14.77 19.01 14.66
C GLN A 117 -15.32 17.82 13.88
N ALA A 118 -16.38 18.02 13.10
CA ALA A 118 -16.93 17.01 12.19
C ALA A 118 -15.88 16.51 11.19
N LYS A 119 -15.17 17.44 10.53
CA LYS A 119 -14.08 17.14 9.58
C LYS A 119 -12.96 16.31 10.20
N LYS A 120 -12.48 16.69 11.39
CA LYS A 120 -11.43 15.94 12.10
C LYS A 120 -11.91 14.52 12.42
N TRP A 121 -13.18 14.39 12.82
CA TRP A 121 -13.76 13.10 13.16
C TRP A 121 -13.94 12.19 11.94
N ILE A 122 -14.56 12.69 10.87
CA ILE A 122 -14.74 11.98 9.59
C ILE A 122 -13.37 11.50 9.08
N ARG A 123 -12.36 12.36 9.10
CA ARG A 123 -11.00 12.00 8.71
C ARG A 123 -10.38 10.90 9.58
N ASN A 124 -10.61 10.93 10.89
CA ASN A 124 -10.12 9.89 11.80
C ASN A 124 -10.79 8.54 11.53
N ILE A 125 -12.10 8.53 11.30
CA ILE A 125 -12.81 7.31 10.94
C ILE A 125 -12.39 6.82 9.56
N GLN A 126 -12.27 7.70 8.56
CA GLN A 126 -11.75 7.31 7.26
C GLN A 126 -10.35 6.69 7.39
N THR A 127 -9.49 7.25 8.24
CA THR A 127 -8.17 6.66 8.54
C THR A 127 -8.28 5.29 9.20
N TYR A 128 -9.27 5.08 10.08
CA TYR A 128 -9.54 3.79 10.72
C TYR A 128 -10.12 2.77 9.74
N VAL A 129 -11.11 3.16 8.93
CA VAL A 129 -11.72 2.38 7.85
C VAL A 129 -10.63 1.95 6.88
N ASP A 130 -9.81 2.88 6.40
CA ASP A 130 -8.70 2.60 5.52
C ASP A 130 -7.73 1.60 6.15
N LYS A 131 -7.42 1.72 7.45
CA LYS A 131 -6.57 0.74 8.16
C LYS A 131 -7.26 -0.62 8.32
N ARG A 132 -8.56 -0.65 8.59
CA ARG A 132 -9.36 -1.87 8.78
C ARG A 132 -9.53 -2.62 7.45
N ASP A 133 -9.98 -1.94 6.40
CA ASP A 133 -10.09 -2.48 5.05
C ASP A 133 -8.73 -2.83 4.47
N ARG A 134 -7.66 -2.22 5.01
CA ARG A 134 -6.29 -2.64 4.74
C ARG A 134 -5.88 -3.95 5.41
N ILE A 135 -6.73 -4.61 6.19
CA ILE A 135 -6.38 -5.84 6.92
C ILE A 135 -7.48 -6.89 6.78
N CYS A 136 -8.75 -6.50 6.61
CA CYS A 136 -9.87 -7.41 6.45
C CYS A 136 -9.90 -8.10 5.09
N PHE A 137 -10.38 -9.34 5.08
CA PHE A 137 -10.70 -10.05 3.85
C PHE A 137 -11.93 -9.39 3.19
N PRO A 138 -11.93 -9.18 1.86
CA PRO A 138 -13.05 -8.49 1.19
C PRO A 138 -14.37 -9.23 1.32
N LYS A 139 -15.42 -8.52 1.76
CA LYS A 139 -16.75 -9.09 2.01
C LYS A 139 -17.43 -9.59 0.73
N GLU A 140 -17.03 -9.05 -0.43
CA GLU A 140 -17.56 -9.43 -1.74
C GLU A 140 -17.14 -10.86 -2.14
N LEU A 141 -16.06 -11.39 -1.56
CA LEU A 141 -15.52 -12.72 -1.87
C LEU A 141 -16.23 -13.83 -1.07
N THR A 142 -17.56 -13.87 -1.18
CA THR A 142 -18.47 -14.77 -0.45
C THR A 142 -18.28 -16.27 -0.74
N GLN A 143 -17.55 -16.62 -1.80
CA GLN A 143 -17.21 -18.01 -2.14
C GLN A 143 -16.14 -18.64 -1.22
N TYR A 144 -15.58 -17.87 -0.28
CA TYR A 144 -14.57 -18.31 0.66
C TYR A 144 -15.05 -18.23 2.11
N SER A 145 -14.53 -19.10 2.97
CA SER A 145 -14.75 -19.10 4.42
C SER A 145 -13.43 -19.33 5.17
N ASP A 146 -13.49 -19.23 6.50
CA ASP A 146 -12.38 -19.54 7.41
C ASP A 146 -11.11 -18.73 7.09
N GLU A 147 -11.30 -17.43 6.86
CA GLU A 147 -10.22 -16.54 6.47
C GLU A 147 -9.21 -16.33 7.60
N TYR A 148 -7.93 -16.48 7.26
CA TYR A 148 -6.82 -16.21 8.14
C TYR A 148 -5.75 -15.44 7.40
N LEU A 149 -5.40 -14.25 7.89
CA LEU A 149 -4.34 -13.44 7.32
C LEU A 149 -2.99 -14.13 7.59
N VAL A 150 -2.31 -14.53 6.53
CA VAL A 150 -1.02 -15.23 6.59
C VAL A 150 0.12 -14.24 6.61
N GLY A 151 0.01 -13.17 5.82
CA GLY A 151 1.03 -12.14 5.76
C GLY A 151 0.62 -10.93 4.95
N THR A 152 1.26 -9.82 5.26
CA THR A 152 1.10 -8.53 4.58
C THR A 152 2.46 -8.14 4.02
N GLY A 153 2.58 -8.08 2.69
CA GLY A 153 3.76 -7.55 2.00
C GLY A 153 3.60 -6.06 1.67
N GLY A 154 4.55 -5.49 0.94
CA GLY A 154 4.48 -4.08 0.53
C GLY A 154 3.38 -3.77 -0.50
N PHE A 155 2.91 -4.78 -1.24
CA PHE A 155 1.96 -4.59 -2.36
C PHE A 155 0.67 -5.41 -2.23
N SER A 156 0.65 -6.42 -1.36
CA SER A 156 -0.44 -7.40 -1.27
C SER A 156 -0.53 -8.05 0.10
N ARG A 157 -1.73 -8.53 0.43
CA ARG A 157 -2.01 -9.44 1.54
C ARG A 157 -2.25 -10.84 1.00
N VAL A 158 -1.92 -11.83 1.80
CA VAL A 158 -2.21 -13.24 1.49
C VAL A 158 -3.04 -13.81 2.62
N TYR A 159 -4.19 -14.37 2.27
CA TYR A 159 -5.08 -15.06 3.20
C TYR A 159 -5.07 -16.55 2.91
N LYS A 160 -5.07 -17.35 3.97
CA LYS A 160 -5.50 -18.74 3.91
C LYS A 160 -7.00 -18.74 4.02
N VAL A 161 -7.68 -19.42 3.10
CA VAL A 161 -9.15 -19.53 3.10
C VAL A 161 -9.56 -20.92 2.65
N LYS A 162 -10.81 -21.29 2.92
CA LYS A 162 -11.46 -22.47 2.36
C LYS A 162 -12.37 -22.04 1.21
N ASN A 163 -12.13 -22.57 0.01
CA ASN A 163 -13.07 -22.40 -1.10
C ASN A 163 -14.27 -23.32 -0.87
N ILE A 164 -15.46 -22.74 -0.72
CA ILE A 164 -16.67 -23.46 -0.30
C ILE A 164 -17.12 -24.46 -1.38
N LYS A 165 -17.09 -24.04 -2.65
CA LYS A 165 -17.50 -24.85 -3.80
C LYS A 165 -16.57 -26.03 -4.03
N GLU A 166 -15.26 -25.77 -4.04
CA GLU A 166 -14.22 -26.76 -4.33
C GLU A 166 -13.82 -27.58 -3.09
N LYS A 167 -14.33 -27.23 -1.91
CA LYS A 167 -14.06 -27.86 -0.61
C LYS A 167 -12.56 -28.04 -0.29
N ARG A 168 -11.72 -27.09 -0.73
CA ARG A 168 -10.26 -27.14 -0.55
C ARG A 168 -9.72 -25.86 0.10
N ILE A 169 -8.61 -26.01 0.82
CA ILE A 169 -7.85 -24.88 1.36
C ILE A 169 -6.98 -24.28 0.25
N VAL A 170 -7.03 -22.95 0.13
CA VAL A 170 -6.29 -22.17 -0.88
C VAL A 170 -5.65 -20.95 -0.23
N ALA A 171 -4.66 -20.37 -0.91
CA ALA A 171 -4.17 -19.03 -0.62
C ALA A 171 -4.86 -18.03 -1.55
N VAL A 172 -5.30 -16.89 -1.03
CA VAL A 172 -5.85 -15.78 -1.81
C VAL A 172 -4.96 -14.55 -1.62
N LYS A 173 -4.29 -14.11 -2.69
CA LYS A 173 -3.45 -12.89 -2.72
C LYS A 173 -4.30 -11.72 -3.20
N ILE A 174 -4.33 -10.63 -2.43
CA ILE A 174 -5.14 -9.44 -2.68
C ILE A 174 -4.24 -8.21 -2.62
N PRO A 175 -4.20 -7.33 -3.64
CA PRO A 175 -3.39 -6.13 -3.60
C PRO A 175 -3.87 -5.14 -2.51
N ILE A 176 -2.94 -4.39 -1.91
CA ILE A 176 -3.23 -3.52 -0.75
C ILE A 176 -3.99 -2.25 -1.13
N ASN A 177 -3.65 -1.65 -2.28
CA ASN A 177 -4.21 -0.40 -2.77
C ASN A 177 -4.78 -0.60 -4.19
N LYS A 178 -5.79 0.21 -4.52
CA LYS A 178 -6.46 0.25 -5.82
C LYS A 178 -5.76 1.18 -6.84
N ASP A 179 -4.61 1.77 -6.48
CA ASP A 179 -3.90 2.72 -7.33
C ASP A 179 -3.51 2.09 -8.69
N ALA A 180 -3.64 2.87 -9.77
CA ALA A 180 -3.40 2.41 -11.14
C ALA A 180 -2.00 1.81 -11.38
N THR A 181 -0.99 2.24 -10.61
CA THR A 181 0.38 1.68 -10.66
C THR A 181 0.46 0.27 -10.08
N ILE A 182 -0.27 0.00 -8.99
CA ILE A 182 -0.33 -1.31 -8.33
C ILE A 182 -1.17 -2.27 -9.16
N GLY A 183 -2.28 -1.81 -9.74
CA GLY A 183 -3.08 -2.58 -10.71
C GLY A 183 -2.25 -3.06 -11.90
N LYS A 184 -1.41 -2.19 -12.49
CA LYS A 184 -0.51 -2.58 -13.60
C LYS A 184 0.53 -3.63 -13.16
N SER A 185 1.07 -3.53 -11.95
CA SER A 185 2.02 -4.52 -11.43
C SER A 185 1.36 -5.87 -11.18
N PHE A 186 0.15 -5.87 -10.60
CA PHE A 186 -0.66 -7.05 -10.36
C PHE A 186 -1.03 -7.78 -11.67
N LEU A 187 -1.48 -7.03 -12.69
CA LEU A 187 -1.78 -7.61 -14.00
C LEU A 187 -0.53 -8.19 -14.68
N ARG A 188 0.63 -7.56 -14.50
CA ARG A 188 1.90 -8.09 -15.03
C ARG A 188 2.29 -9.39 -14.33
N GLU A 189 2.18 -9.44 -13.00
CA GLU A 189 2.40 -10.66 -12.21
C GLU A 189 1.51 -11.79 -12.72
N LEU A 190 0.22 -11.51 -12.84
CA LEU A 190 -0.78 -12.45 -13.30
C LEU A 190 -0.47 -12.96 -14.71
N ASN A 191 -0.19 -12.07 -15.66
CA ASN A 191 0.10 -12.44 -17.05
C ASN A 191 1.31 -13.37 -17.17
N ASN A 192 2.36 -13.15 -16.38
CA ASN A 192 3.54 -13.99 -16.42
C ASN A 192 3.30 -15.32 -15.71
N TRP A 193 2.50 -15.36 -14.64
CA TRP A 193 2.34 -16.54 -13.80
C TRP A 193 1.27 -17.51 -14.31
N VAL A 194 0.12 -17.02 -14.82
CA VAL A 194 -1.02 -17.88 -15.23
C VAL A 194 -0.65 -18.93 -16.29
N SER A 195 0.31 -18.61 -17.16
CA SER A 195 0.77 -19.52 -18.21
C SER A 195 1.70 -20.63 -17.69
N LEU A 196 2.28 -20.47 -16.50
CA LEU A 196 3.29 -21.39 -15.97
C LEU A 196 2.64 -22.57 -15.23
N LYS A 197 2.80 -23.78 -15.78
CA LYS A 197 2.27 -25.03 -15.18
C LYS A 197 3.41 -26.02 -14.95
N HIS A 198 3.91 -26.09 -13.72
CA HIS A 198 5.00 -26.98 -13.34
C HIS A 198 4.91 -27.41 -11.88
N LYS A 199 5.39 -28.61 -11.52
CA LYS A 199 5.32 -29.14 -10.14
C LYS A 199 6.00 -28.24 -9.11
N ASN A 200 7.09 -27.56 -9.51
CA ASN A 200 7.89 -26.62 -8.69
C ASN A 200 7.51 -25.15 -8.89
N ILE A 201 6.33 -24.85 -9.43
CA ILE A 201 5.76 -23.51 -9.48
C ILE A 201 4.42 -23.59 -8.77
N VAL A 202 4.13 -22.62 -7.90
CA VAL A 202 2.84 -22.55 -7.21
C VAL A 202 1.73 -22.42 -8.24
N LYS A 203 0.73 -23.30 -8.15
CA LYS A 203 -0.37 -23.32 -9.13
C LYS A 203 -1.36 -22.19 -8.86
N ILE A 204 -1.69 -21.42 -9.90
CA ILE A 204 -2.86 -20.54 -9.89
C ILE A 204 -4.11 -21.36 -10.22
N PHE A 205 -5.14 -21.19 -9.40
CA PHE A 205 -6.44 -21.81 -9.61
C PHE A 205 -7.45 -20.88 -10.26
N HIS A 206 -7.50 -19.64 -9.78
CA HIS A 206 -8.45 -18.64 -10.26
C HIS A 206 -7.89 -17.24 -10.03
N TYR A 207 -8.45 -16.25 -10.69
CA TYR A 207 -8.13 -14.84 -10.44
C TYR A 207 -9.31 -13.99 -10.85
N ASN A 208 -9.37 -12.79 -10.28
CA ASN A 208 -10.31 -11.76 -10.71
C ASN A 208 -9.59 -10.41 -10.76
N ILE A 209 -10.12 -9.47 -11.54
CA ILE A 209 -9.62 -8.09 -11.64
C ILE A 209 -10.64 -7.11 -11.06
N LEU A 210 -11.94 -7.31 -11.33
CA LEU A 210 -13.02 -6.43 -10.88
C LEU A 210 -14.23 -7.25 -10.38
N PRO A 211 -14.97 -6.78 -9.36
CA PRO A 211 -14.75 -5.54 -8.61
C PRO A 211 -13.59 -5.64 -7.60
N VAL A 212 -13.24 -6.86 -7.19
CA VAL A 212 -12.13 -7.12 -6.27
C VAL A 212 -11.03 -7.89 -7.01
N PRO A 213 -9.84 -7.30 -7.20
CA PRO A 213 -8.71 -7.99 -7.78
C PRO A 213 -8.14 -9.01 -6.78
N TYR A 214 -7.96 -10.26 -7.20
CA TYR A 214 -7.31 -11.29 -6.38
C TYR A 214 -6.74 -12.44 -7.23
N ILE A 215 -5.83 -13.21 -6.64
CA ILE A 215 -5.31 -14.46 -7.19
C ILE A 215 -5.56 -15.58 -6.18
N GLU A 216 -6.35 -16.58 -6.57
CA GLU A 216 -6.49 -17.85 -5.86
C GLU A 216 -5.37 -18.80 -6.31
N MET A 217 -4.60 -19.31 -5.37
CA MET A 217 -3.45 -20.16 -5.62
C MET A 217 -3.35 -21.32 -4.62
N GLU A 218 -2.52 -22.30 -4.98
CA GLU A 218 -2.20 -23.46 -4.16
C GLU A 218 -1.73 -23.05 -2.75
N TRP A 219 -2.41 -23.56 -1.73
CA TRP A 219 -1.99 -23.37 -0.34
C TRP A 219 -0.73 -24.20 -0.05
N CYS A 220 0.36 -23.52 0.31
CA CYS A 220 1.62 -24.11 0.77
C CYS A 220 1.81 -23.82 2.26
N ASN A 221 2.31 -24.79 3.02
CA ASN A 221 2.22 -24.75 4.48
C ASN A 221 3.35 -23.94 5.14
N SER A 222 4.47 -23.75 4.44
CA SER A 222 5.65 -23.01 4.91
C SER A 222 6.46 -22.50 3.71
N CYS A 223 7.54 -21.77 3.96
CA CYS A 223 8.53 -21.42 2.95
C CYS A 223 9.96 -21.73 3.41
N LEU A 224 10.93 -21.67 2.49
CA LEU A 224 12.35 -21.91 2.83
C LEU A 224 12.90 -20.88 3.83
N ALA A 225 12.25 -19.73 4.02
CA ALA A 225 12.64 -18.76 5.05
C ALA A 225 12.44 -19.33 6.46
N ASP A 226 11.39 -20.14 6.66
CA ASP A 226 10.96 -20.64 7.97
C ASP A 226 11.76 -21.86 8.44
N ILE A 227 12.47 -22.52 7.53
CA ILE A 227 13.26 -23.72 7.84
C ILE A 227 14.52 -23.31 8.63
N LYS A 228 14.82 -24.07 9.68
CA LYS A 228 16.06 -23.93 10.45
C LYS A 228 17.27 -24.17 9.53
N LYS A 229 18.19 -23.22 9.54
CA LYS A 229 19.45 -23.26 8.79
C LYS A 229 20.63 -23.39 9.77
N PRO A 230 21.77 -23.98 9.36
CA PRO A 230 22.02 -24.59 8.06
C PRO A 230 21.17 -25.84 7.83
N VAL A 231 20.73 -26.03 6.59
CA VAL A 231 19.96 -27.20 6.14
C VAL A 231 20.95 -28.31 5.78
N GLN A 232 20.62 -29.55 6.12
CA GLN A 232 21.41 -30.71 5.71
C GLN A 232 21.62 -30.73 4.19
N PHE A 233 22.83 -31.09 3.77
CA PHE A 233 23.27 -31.04 2.38
C PHE A 233 22.25 -31.65 1.40
N ASN A 234 21.90 -32.93 1.56
CA ASN A 234 20.98 -33.65 0.66
C ASN A 234 19.62 -32.93 0.52
N LEU A 235 19.09 -32.40 1.63
CA LEU A 235 17.82 -31.69 1.64
C LEU A 235 17.93 -30.32 0.96
N ALA A 236 19.03 -29.58 1.20
CA ALA A 236 19.31 -28.33 0.51
C ALA A 236 19.47 -28.54 -1.00
N THR A 237 20.22 -29.58 -1.41
CA THR A 237 20.41 -29.97 -2.81
C THR A 237 19.08 -30.34 -3.46
N TYR A 238 18.24 -31.13 -2.77
CA TYR A 238 16.89 -31.48 -3.23
C TYR A 238 16.01 -30.22 -3.47
N TYR A 239 16.00 -29.28 -2.51
CA TYR A 239 15.25 -28.04 -2.68
C TYR A 239 15.75 -27.22 -3.87
N ILE A 240 17.06 -27.06 -4.00
CA ILE A 240 17.68 -26.28 -5.08
C ILE A 240 17.47 -26.94 -6.44
N HIS A 241 17.52 -28.27 -6.52
CA HIS A 241 17.18 -29.01 -7.73
C HIS A 241 15.74 -28.69 -8.17
N GLY A 242 14.76 -28.80 -7.26
CA GLY A 242 13.36 -28.51 -7.57
C GLY A 242 13.13 -27.06 -8.02
N VAL A 243 13.76 -26.09 -7.34
CA VAL A 243 13.71 -24.67 -7.76
C VAL A 243 14.33 -24.49 -9.15
N ALA A 244 15.46 -25.15 -9.43
CA ALA A 244 16.11 -25.09 -10.74
C ALA A 244 15.25 -25.70 -11.86
N GLU A 245 14.53 -26.80 -11.59
CA GLU A 245 13.58 -27.39 -12.55
C GLU A 245 12.45 -26.39 -12.89
N GLY A 246 11.88 -25.74 -11.87
CA GLY A 246 10.86 -24.70 -12.05
C GLY A 246 11.35 -23.50 -12.86
N LEU A 247 12.53 -22.97 -12.53
CA LEU A 247 13.13 -21.86 -13.28
C LEU A 247 13.49 -22.27 -14.72
N TYR A 248 13.98 -23.50 -14.93
CA TYR A 248 14.31 -23.98 -16.28
C TYR A 248 13.06 -24.04 -17.17
N TYR A 249 11.95 -24.51 -16.63
CA TYR A 249 10.65 -24.48 -17.30
C TYR A 249 10.20 -23.05 -17.61
N ALA A 250 10.29 -22.12 -16.66
CA ALA A 250 9.90 -20.73 -16.88
C ALA A 250 10.77 -20.04 -17.94
N HIS A 251 12.09 -20.27 -17.91
CA HIS A 251 13.05 -19.71 -18.89
C HIS A 251 12.76 -20.21 -20.31
N LYS A 252 12.33 -21.46 -20.49
CA LYS A 252 11.87 -21.98 -21.79
C LYS A 252 10.63 -21.26 -22.31
N ASN A 253 9.80 -20.75 -21.41
CA ASN A 253 8.65 -19.91 -21.74
C ASN A 253 9.00 -18.41 -21.78
N ASN A 254 10.30 -18.06 -21.88
CA ASN A 254 10.83 -16.70 -21.94
C ASN A 254 10.49 -15.81 -20.73
N ILE A 255 10.25 -16.41 -19.56
CA ILE A 255 9.95 -15.71 -18.31
C ILE A 255 11.10 -15.93 -17.33
N ALA A 256 11.70 -14.85 -16.84
CA ALA A 256 12.67 -14.87 -15.73
C ALA A 256 12.06 -14.26 -14.47
N HIS A 257 12.47 -14.74 -13.30
CA HIS A 257 11.85 -14.44 -12.01
C HIS A 257 12.34 -13.11 -11.40
N PHE A 258 13.65 -12.92 -11.33
CA PHE A 258 14.36 -11.73 -10.80
C PHE A 258 14.23 -11.39 -9.32
N ASP A 259 13.40 -12.10 -8.54
CA ASP A 259 13.33 -11.95 -7.08
C ASP A 259 13.39 -13.29 -6.33
N LEU A 260 14.34 -14.16 -6.70
CA LEU A 260 14.48 -15.44 -6.02
C LEU A 260 15.09 -15.23 -4.62
N LYS A 261 14.35 -15.63 -3.59
CA LYS A 261 14.72 -15.55 -2.17
C LYS A 261 13.94 -16.60 -1.35
N PRO A 262 14.36 -16.94 -0.12
CA PRO A 262 13.73 -17.99 0.67
C PRO A 262 12.22 -17.80 0.87
N GLN A 263 11.75 -16.57 1.02
CA GLN A 263 10.32 -16.23 1.19
C GLN A 263 9.48 -16.55 -0.05
N ASN A 264 10.10 -16.56 -1.24
CA ASN A 264 9.43 -16.81 -2.52
C ASN A 264 9.53 -18.28 -2.96
N ILE A 265 10.10 -19.16 -2.12
CA ILE A 265 10.10 -20.60 -2.32
C ILE A 265 9.23 -21.25 -1.25
N LEU A 266 7.99 -21.55 -1.61
CA LEU A 266 7.04 -22.19 -0.72
C LEU A 266 7.24 -23.71 -0.71
N LEU A 267 6.78 -24.37 0.35
CA LEU A 267 6.79 -25.82 0.49
C LEU A 267 5.36 -26.39 0.52
N LYS A 268 5.12 -27.36 -0.36
CA LYS A 268 3.92 -28.20 -0.32
C LYS A 268 4.33 -29.65 -0.17
N ASN A 269 4.10 -30.23 1.01
CA ASN A 269 4.51 -31.60 1.33
C ASN A 269 6.00 -31.80 0.98
N ASP A 270 6.84 -30.89 1.47
CA ASP A 270 8.29 -30.80 1.20
C ASP A 270 8.70 -30.56 -0.26
N VAL A 271 7.77 -30.45 -1.20
CA VAL A 271 8.10 -30.06 -2.58
C VAL A 271 8.29 -28.55 -2.68
N PRO A 272 9.46 -28.06 -3.13
CA PRO A 272 9.71 -26.62 -3.30
C PRO A 272 8.96 -26.07 -4.50
N LYS A 273 8.30 -24.93 -4.32
CA LYS A 273 7.47 -24.25 -5.31
C LYS A 273 7.75 -22.76 -5.36
N ILE A 274 8.05 -22.24 -6.55
CA ILE A 274 8.32 -20.82 -6.78
C ILE A 274 7.00 -20.04 -6.81
N THR A 275 6.94 -18.93 -6.08
CA THR A 275 5.80 -17.99 -6.03
C THR A 275 6.27 -16.55 -6.29
N ASP A 276 5.32 -15.61 -6.31
CA ASP A 276 5.55 -14.15 -6.38
C ASP A 276 6.32 -13.69 -7.63
N TRP A 277 5.71 -13.91 -8.78
CA TRP A 277 6.25 -13.53 -10.09
C TRP A 277 6.09 -12.02 -10.38
N GLY A 278 5.95 -11.16 -9.36
CA GLY A 278 5.65 -9.73 -9.51
C GLY A 278 6.78 -8.89 -10.14
N LEU A 279 8.04 -9.31 -9.94
CA LEU A 279 9.20 -8.73 -10.62
C LEU A 279 9.59 -9.48 -11.90
N SER A 280 8.87 -10.56 -12.22
CA SER A 280 9.15 -11.33 -13.43
C SER A 280 8.92 -10.49 -14.68
N ARG A 281 9.71 -10.75 -15.71
CA ARG A 281 9.56 -10.09 -17.01
C ARG A 281 9.77 -11.07 -18.13
N LEU A 282 9.05 -10.81 -19.23
CA LEU A 282 9.38 -11.38 -20.53
C LEU A 282 10.81 -10.97 -20.90
N LEU A 283 11.66 -11.93 -21.22
CA LEU A 283 13.06 -11.72 -21.62
C LEU A 283 13.19 -10.79 -22.85
N THR A 284 12.10 -10.59 -23.60
CA THR A 284 12.00 -9.73 -24.78
C THR A 284 11.75 -8.25 -24.48
N LYS A 285 11.36 -7.86 -23.25
CA LYS A 285 11.03 -6.46 -22.90
C LYS A 285 12.15 -5.76 -22.14
N HIS A 286 12.62 -4.62 -22.67
CA HIS A 286 13.64 -3.78 -22.04
C HIS A 286 13.05 -2.80 -21.02
N GLY A 287 13.72 -2.60 -19.88
CA GLY A 287 13.40 -1.56 -18.89
C GLY A 287 14.21 -1.73 -17.60
N THR A 288 14.28 -0.71 -16.76
CA THR A 288 14.97 -0.73 -15.46
C THR A 288 13.99 -0.23 -14.41
N THR A 289 13.66 -1.06 -13.42
CA THR A 289 12.93 -0.61 -12.22
C THR A 289 13.76 -1.06 -11.03
N THR A 290 14.11 -0.11 -10.18
CA THR A 290 14.97 -0.27 -8.99
C THR A 290 14.16 -0.58 -7.73
N LEU A 291 12.85 -0.32 -7.76
CA LEU A 291 11.90 -0.69 -6.69
C LEU A 291 11.74 -2.22 -6.63
N GLY A 292 11.99 -2.79 -5.44
CA GLY A 292 11.74 -4.21 -5.14
C GLY A 292 12.96 -5.14 -5.11
N ILE A 293 14.20 -4.63 -5.21
CA ILE A 293 15.39 -5.48 -5.19
C ILE A 293 15.64 -6.06 -3.79
N SER A 294 15.66 -7.39 -3.67
CA SER A 294 16.13 -8.09 -2.48
C SER A 294 17.66 -8.06 -2.39
N LEU A 295 18.21 -7.01 -1.76
CA LEU A 295 19.66 -6.70 -1.76
C LEU A 295 20.59 -7.89 -1.48
N PRO A 296 20.34 -8.75 -0.47
CA PRO A 296 21.25 -9.87 -0.18
C PRO A 296 21.34 -10.92 -1.30
N PHE A 297 20.32 -11.00 -2.17
CA PHE A 297 20.22 -11.96 -3.27
C PHE A 297 20.55 -11.33 -4.63
N ALA A 298 20.65 -10.01 -4.71
CA ALA A 298 20.76 -9.28 -5.96
C ALA A 298 22.06 -9.60 -6.73
N ALA A 299 21.96 -9.64 -8.06
CA ALA A 299 23.10 -9.88 -8.94
C ALA A 299 23.85 -8.57 -9.30
N PRO A 300 25.15 -8.63 -9.67
CA PRO A 300 25.95 -7.46 -10.05
C PRO A 300 25.29 -6.55 -11.10
N GLU A 301 24.63 -7.13 -12.11
CA GLU A 301 23.93 -6.41 -13.17
C GLU A 301 22.68 -5.64 -12.70
N GLN A 302 22.23 -5.87 -11.46
CA GLN A 302 21.15 -5.10 -10.84
C GLN A 302 21.65 -3.81 -10.18
N PHE A 303 22.96 -3.68 -9.96
CA PHE A 303 23.59 -2.49 -9.40
C PHE A 303 24.31 -1.66 -10.46
N SER A 304 24.85 -2.31 -11.49
CA SER A 304 25.60 -1.62 -12.55
C SER A 304 25.44 -2.28 -13.91
N THR A 305 25.12 -1.46 -14.92
CA THR A 305 25.03 -1.87 -16.32
C THR A 305 26.36 -2.37 -16.90
N ARG A 306 27.49 -2.10 -16.24
CA ARG A 306 28.82 -2.63 -16.59
C ARG A 306 28.84 -4.17 -16.59
N TYR A 307 27.99 -4.81 -15.79
CA TYR A 307 27.86 -6.27 -15.73
C TYR A 307 26.83 -6.84 -16.72
N GLY A 308 26.29 -5.99 -17.60
CA GLY A 308 25.26 -6.31 -18.58
C GLY A 308 23.85 -5.95 -18.11
N LYS A 309 22.84 -6.36 -18.89
CA LYS A 309 21.41 -6.21 -18.54
C LYS A 309 20.92 -7.45 -17.79
N LYS A 310 19.83 -7.33 -17.01
CA LYS A 310 19.13 -8.47 -16.40
C LYS A 310 18.66 -9.47 -17.47
N ASP A 311 18.87 -10.76 -17.25
CA ASP A 311 18.36 -11.86 -18.07
C ASP A 311 18.27 -13.16 -17.25
N ALA A 312 17.97 -14.29 -17.89
CA ALA A 312 17.91 -15.61 -17.24
C ALA A 312 19.13 -15.97 -16.35
N LYS A 313 20.33 -15.41 -16.60
CA LYS A 313 21.52 -15.66 -15.76
C LYS A 313 21.49 -14.87 -14.45
N THR A 314 20.62 -13.87 -14.32
CA THR A 314 20.33 -13.20 -13.05
C THR A 314 19.68 -14.19 -12.09
N ASP A 315 18.72 -15.00 -12.54
CA ASP A 315 18.11 -16.04 -11.69
C ASP A 315 19.12 -17.11 -11.27
N ILE A 316 20.07 -17.47 -12.13
CA ILE A 316 21.16 -18.42 -11.81
C ILE A 316 22.04 -17.88 -10.66
N TRP A 317 22.33 -16.58 -10.66
CA TRP A 317 23.03 -15.95 -9.53
C TRP A 317 22.22 -16.08 -8.24
N GLN A 318 20.94 -15.70 -8.28
CA GLN A 318 20.07 -15.72 -7.10
C GLN A 318 19.87 -17.14 -6.56
N LEU A 319 19.81 -18.13 -7.45
CA LEU A 319 19.79 -19.55 -7.10
C LEU A 319 21.08 -19.99 -6.37
N GLY A 320 22.24 -19.48 -6.81
CA GLY A 320 23.51 -19.70 -6.11
C GLY A 320 23.55 -19.08 -4.71
N ILE A 321 23.03 -17.85 -4.55
CA ILE A 321 22.93 -17.21 -3.23
C ILE A 321 21.96 -18.00 -2.35
N LEU A 322 20.82 -18.43 -2.89
CA LEU A 322 19.85 -19.26 -2.16
C LEU A 322 20.48 -20.56 -1.68
N TYR A 323 21.24 -21.25 -2.54
CA TYR A 323 21.90 -22.50 -2.15
C TYR A 323 22.94 -22.28 -1.05
N TYR A 324 23.81 -21.26 -1.22
CA TYR A 324 24.76 -20.86 -0.18
C TYR A 324 24.06 -20.57 1.15
N HIS A 325 22.92 -19.87 1.10
CA HIS A 325 22.17 -19.47 2.28
C HIS A 325 21.55 -20.66 3.02
N LEU A 326 21.01 -21.64 2.28
CA LEU A 326 20.52 -22.87 2.89
C LEU A 326 21.64 -23.62 3.62
N LEU A 327 22.83 -23.71 3.03
CA LEU A 327 23.95 -24.48 3.59
C LEU A 327 24.67 -23.78 4.76
N THR A 328 24.59 -22.46 4.88
CA THR A 328 25.42 -21.70 5.83
C THR A 328 24.64 -20.85 6.82
N ASN A 329 23.32 -20.70 6.65
CA ASN A 329 22.52 -19.69 7.34
C ASN A 329 23.01 -18.24 7.17
N SER A 330 23.87 -17.99 6.17
CA SER A 330 24.50 -16.69 5.90
C SER A 330 24.39 -16.36 4.42
N VAL A 331 24.69 -15.12 4.03
CA VAL A 331 24.85 -14.74 2.62
C VAL A 331 26.31 -14.41 2.33
N PRO A 332 26.81 -14.66 1.11
CA PRO A 332 28.24 -14.47 0.82
C PRO A 332 28.64 -12.99 0.73
N PHE A 333 27.66 -12.09 0.53
CA PHE A 333 27.87 -10.64 0.45
C PHE A 333 26.89 -9.93 1.39
N THR A 334 27.40 -8.97 2.16
CA THR A 334 26.64 -8.16 3.12
C THR A 334 26.89 -6.68 2.85
N GLY A 335 25.98 -5.81 3.30
CA GLY A 335 26.11 -4.36 3.23
C GLY A 335 25.02 -3.69 4.06
N LYS A 336 25.21 -2.42 4.41
CA LYS A 336 24.23 -1.64 5.16
C LYS A 336 23.21 -0.95 4.26
N ASP A 337 23.62 -0.62 3.03
CA ASP A 337 22.80 0.09 2.06
C ASP A 337 23.04 -0.40 0.62
N PHE A 338 22.29 0.16 -0.33
CA PHE A 338 22.38 -0.18 -1.74
C PHE A 338 23.79 -0.01 -2.33
N ALA A 339 24.50 1.05 -1.95
CA ALA A 339 25.82 1.36 -2.47
C ALA A 339 26.87 0.38 -1.93
N GLU A 340 26.80 0.07 -0.63
CA GLU A 340 27.69 -0.90 0.01
C GLU A 340 27.45 -2.32 -0.52
N TYR A 341 26.19 -2.74 -0.70
CA TYR A 341 25.88 -4.00 -1.38
C TYR A 341 26.45 -4.04 -2.79
N GLY A 342 26.24 -2.97 -3.58
CA GLY A 342 26.77 -2.87 -4.94
C GLY A 342 28.30 -3.01 -4.97
N LYS A 343 29.01 -2.32 -4.06
CA LYS A 343 30.46 -2.41 -3.92
C LYS A 343 30.91 -3.83 -3.54
N ASN A 344 30.36 -4.40 -2.47
CA ASN A 344 30.78 -5.70 -1.96
C ASN A 344 30.44 -6.85 -2.94
N ILE A 345 29.27 -6.80 -3.58
CA ILE A 345 28.89 -7.76 -4.61
C ILE A 345 29.82 -7.66 -5.83
N THR A 346 30.33 -6.49 -6.18
CA THR A 346 31.15 -6.34 -7.40
C THR A 346 32.64 -6.51 -7.18
N SER A 347 33.15 -6.24 -5.97
CA SER A 347 34.58 -6.24 -5.65
C SER A 347 35.05 -7.43 -4.82
N THR A 348 34.16 -8.11 -4.09
CA THR A 348 34.54 -9.19 -3.17
C THR A 348 34.37 -10.57 -3.82
N ASN A 349 35.38 -11.42 -3.67
CA ASN A 349 35.29 -12.83 -4.04
C ASN A 349 34.29 -13.55 -3.12
N THR A 350 33.60 -14.54 -3.66
CA THR A 350 32.68 -15.38 -2.86
C THR A 350 33.47 -16.07 -1.76
N LYS A 351 33.01 -15.97 -0.50
CA LYS A 351 33.59 -16.73 0.59
C LYS A 351 33.49 -18.23 0.29
N LYS A 352 34.60 -18.97 0.41
CA LYS A 352 34.58 -20.43 0.32
C LYS A 352 33.71 -20.99 1.44
N LEU A 353 33.02 -22.09 1.17
CA LEU A 353 32.41 -22.90 2.23
C LEU A 353 33.56 -23.55 3.01
N ILE A 354 33.55 -23.42 4.34
CA ILE A 354 34.57 -24.02 5.21
C ILE A 354 33.88 -25.15 5.98
N GLN A 355 34.00 -26.39 5.49
CA GLN A 355 33.55 -27.61 6.15
C GLN A 355 34.38 -28.80 5.63
N GLU A 356 34.55 -29.83 6.46
CA GLU A 356 35.43 -31.00 6.23
C GLU A 356 34.83 -32.12 5.35
N ASP A 357 33.75 -31.82 4.60
CA ASP A 357 32.99 -32.82 3.82
C ASP A 357 33.31 -32.70 2.32
N GLU A 358 33.63 -33.81 1.66
CA GLU A 358 33.94 -33.91 0.22
C GLU A 358 32.78 -33.40 -0.65
N SER A 359 31.53 -33.59 -0.21
CA SER A 359 30.31 -33.12 -0.87
C SER A 359 30.30 -31.58 -1.06
N ILE A 360 31.04 -30.87 -0.21
CA ILE A 360 31.10 -29.40 -0.18
C ILE A 360 32.09 -28.86 -1.20
N GLU A 361 33.08 -29.66 -1.61
CA GLU A 361 33.98 -29.29 -2.70
C GLU A 361 33.22 -29.25 -4.03
N GLU A 362 32.41 -30.27 -4.31
CA GLU A 362 31.58 -30.30 -5.52
C GLU A 362 30.54 -29.16 -5.56
N VAL A 363 29.90 -28.87 -4.42
CA VAL A 363 29.02 -27.71 -4.31
C VAL A 363 29.77 -26.39 -4.50
N SER A 364 30.99 -26.28 -3.98
CA SER A 364 31.81 -25.09 -4.14
C SER A 364 32.06 -24.79 -5.62
N HIS A 365 32.29 -25.81 -6.45
CA HIS A 365 32.41 -25.62 -7.91
C HIS A 365 31.12 -25.09 -8.55
N ILE A 366 29.96 -25.59 -8.14
CA ILE A 366 28.66 -25.13 -8.62
C ILE A 366 28.41 -23.67 -8.21
N LEU A 367 28.69 -23.33 -6.94
CA LEU A 367 28.52 -21.98 -6.40
C LEU A 367 29.47 -20.97 -7.04
N VAL A 368 30.73 -21.33 -7.30
CA VAL A 368 31.69 -20.47 -8.00
C VAL A 368 31.17 -20.10 -9.40
N LYS A 369 30.61 -21.07 -10.13
CA LYS A 369 29.98 -20.81 -11.43
C LYS A 369 28.75 -19.91 -11.29
N CYS A 370 27.84 -20.19 -10.36
CA CYS A 370 26.63 -19.38 -10.17
C CYS A 370 26.94 -17.92 -9.79
N LEU A 371 27.91 -17.74 -8.89
CA LEU A 371 28.28 -16.46 -8.29
C LEU A 371 29.43 -15.75 -9.01
N ALA A 372 29.72 -16.15 -10.25
CA ALA A 372 30.67 -15.43 -11.08
C ALA A 372 30.13 -14.03 -11.44
N LYS A 373 30.92 -12.99 -11.18
CA LYS A 373 30.48 -11.59 -11.39
C LYS A 373 30.17 -11.31 -12.86
N ARG A 374 31.04 -11.79 -13.74
CA ARG A 374 30.84 -11.71 -15.20
C ARG A 374 29.88 -12.82 -15.64
N LYS A 375 28.76 -12.43 -16.25
CA LYS A 375 27.71 -13.35 -16.71
C LYS A 375 28.20 -14.45 -17.65
N LYS A 376 29.22 -14.18 -18.47
CA LYS A 376 29.82 -15.18 -19.38
C LYS A 376 30.50 -16.35 -18.65
N ASN A 377 30.88 -16.16 -17.40
CA ASN A 377 31.50 -17.18 -16.56
C ASN A 377 30.46 -17.96 -15.73
N ARG A 378 29.18 -17.54 -15.74
CA ARG A 378 28.09 -18.32 -15.15
C ARG A 378 27.67 -19.44 -16.09
N TYR A 379 26.86 -20.36 -15.58
CA TYR A 379 26.18 -21.35 -16.41
C TYR A 379 25.49 -20.67 -17.60
N LYS A 380 25.65 -21.24 -18.81
CA LYS A 380 25.02 -20.73 -20.02
C LYS A 380 23.49 -20.65 -19.86
N ASN A 381 22.92 -21.67 -19.20
CA ASN A 381 21.51 -21.83 -18.87
C ASN A 381 21.36 -22.84 -17.71
N LEU A 382 20.13 -23.00 -17.20
CA LEU A 382 19.84 -23.93 -16.10
C LEU A 382 20.00 -25.42 -16.48
N LYS A 383 20.02 -25.79 -17.77
CA LYS A 383 20.30 -27.19 -18.17
C LYS A 383 21.69 -27.62 -17.72
N GLY A 384 22.69 -26.74 -17.85
CA GLY A 384 24.05 -27.01 -17.36
C GLY A 384 24.11 -27.13 -15.83
N PHE A 385 23.39 -26.24 -15.13
CA PHE A 385 23.29 -26.28 -13.66
C PHE A 385 22.64 -27.57 -13.16
N LEU A 386 21.49 -27.95 -13.73
CA LEU A 386 20.77 -29.17 -13.38
C LEU A 386 21.62 -30.43 -13.60
N LYS A 387 22.45 -30.46 -14.66
CA LYS A 387 23.39 -31.57 -14.89
C LYS A 387 24.43 -31.70 -13.78
N ASP A 388 24.97 -30.58 -13.29
CA ASP A 388 25.96 -30.60 -12.22
C ASP A 388 25.31 -30.91 -10.86
N ILE A 389 24.15 -30.32 -10.54
CA ILE A 389 23.40 -30.64 -9.32
C ILE A 389 23.02 -32.12 -9.24
N LYS A 390 22.56 -32.72 -10.33
CA LYS A 390 22.14 -34.13 -10.33
C LYS A 390 23.28 -35.11 -10.02
N LYS A 391 24.54 -34.72 -10.22
CA LYS A 391 25.70 -35.57 -9.90
C LYS A 391 25.96 -35.66 -8.40
N ILE A 392 25.54 -34.63 -7.66
CA ILE A 392 25.83 -34.46 -6.23
C ILE A 392 24.59 -34.71 -5.36
N MET A 393 23.54 -35.29 -5.96
CA MET A 393 22.23 -35.55 -5.35
C MET A 393 22.12 -36.96 -4.80
#